data_AF-A0A9P5Y1B6-F1
#
_entry.id   AF-A0A9P5Y1B6-F1
#
_cell.length_a   1.000
_cell.length_b   1.000
_cell.length_c   1.000
_cell.angle_alpha   90.00
_cell.angle_beta   90.00
_cell.angle_gamma   90.00
#
_symmetry.space_group_name_H-M   'P 1'
#
loop_
_entity.id
_entity.type
_entity.pdbx_description
1 polymer ?
#
loop_
_entity_poly.entity_id
_entity_poly.type
_entity_poly.pdbx_seq_one_letter_code
_entity_poly.pdbx_strand_id
1 'polypeptide(L)'
;MITHPRICPGRHLALNSLWIAIASILAVFDIEKSIGSDGEEVVPVIGFSSGITCHPLPFETSIKPRNEAARQLIERDVTEDTY
;
A
#
# COMPACT_ATOMS: atom_id res chain seq x y z
N MET A 1 26.86 22.73 5.73
CA MET A 1 25.79 21.92 6.35
C MET A 1 24.67 22.85 6.78
N ILE A 2 23.62 22.98 5.97
CA ILE A 2 22.53 23.93 6.23
C ILE A 2 21.26 23.12 6.50
N THR A 3 20.93 22.87 7.77
CA THR A 3 19.61 22.39 8.18
C THR A 3 18.67 23.59 8.29
N HIS A 4 17.90 23.87 7.24
CA HIS A 4 16.90 24.94 7.26
C HIS A 4 15.74 24.61 8.23
N PRO A 5 15.15 25.61 8.92
CA PRO A 5 14.04 25.44 9.87
C PRO A 5 12.68 25.04 9.27
N ARG A 6 12.63 24.67 7.98
CA ARG A 6 11.41 24.24 7.28
C ARG A 6 11.29 22.70 7.19
N ILE A 7 11.69 22.01 8.25
CA ILE A 7 11.48 20.57 8.34
C ILE A 7 10.00 20.31 8.65
N CYS A 8 9.40 19.33 7.98
CA CYS A 8 8.02 18.94 8.27
C CYS A 8 7.91 18.51 9.74
N PRO A 9 7.11 19.21 10.58
CA PRO A 9 6.93 18.83 11.98
C PRO A 9 6.21 17.48 12.08
N GLY A 10 5.36 17.16 11.10
CA GLY A 10 4.62 15.91 11.02
C GLY A 10 5.43 14.70 10.53
N ARG A 11 6.72 14.82 10.22
CA ARG A 11 7.53 13.72 9.65
C ARG A 11 7.52 12.45 10.52
N HIS A 12 7.54 12.62 11.84
CA HIS A 12 7.58 11.50 12.78
C HIS A 12 6.23 10.79 12.88
N LEU A 13 5.14 11.57 12.92
CA LEU A 13 3.80 11.02 12.87
C LEU A 13 3.56 10.28 11.55
N ALA A 14 3.97 10.86 10.42
CA ALA A 14 3.84 10.24 9.10
C ALA A 14 4.61 8.92 9.01
N LEU A 15 5.86 8.89 9.47
CA LEU A 15 6.68 7.67 9.47
C LEU A 15 6.08 6.58 10.36
N ASN A 16 5.65 6.92 11.57
CA ASN A 16 5.05 5.95 12.51
C ASN A 16 3.71 5.41 11.98
N SER A 17 2.87 6.29 11.43
CA SER A 17 1.58 5.89 10.86
C SER A 17 1.77 4.99 9.65
N LEU A 18 2.71 5.34 8.77
CA LEU A 18 3.05 4.53 7.60
C LEU A 18 3.62 3.17 8.00
N TRP A 19 4.46 3.12 9.03
CA TRP A 19 5.00 1.86 9.55
C TRP A 19 3.90 0.92 10.04
N ILE A 20 2.97 1.44 10.85
CA ILE A 20 1.83 0.66 11.36
C ILE A 20 0.96 0.18 10.19
N ALA A 21 0.61 1.07 9.27
CA ALA A 21 -0.20 0.73 8.10
C ALA A 21 0.46 -0.37 7.25
N ILE A 22 1.75 -0.24 6.92
CA ILE A 22 2.48 -1.25 6.15
C ILE A 22 2.53 -2.57 6.91
N ALA A 23 2.85 -2.56 8.20
CA ALA A 23 2.92 -3.77 9.01
C ALA A 23 1.57 -4.48 9.10
N SER A 24 0.47 -3.75 9.29
CA SER A 24 -0.88 -4.29 9.32
C SER A 24 -1.30 -4.86 7.98
N ILE A 25 -1.05 -4.16 6.87
CA ILE A 25 -1.33 -4.65 5.52
C ILE A 25 -0.54 -5.94 5.26
N LEU A 26 0.77 -5.92 5.52
CA LEU A 26 1.62 -7.08 5.31
C LEU A 26 1.34 -8.23 6.26
N ALA A 27 0.67 -8.02 7.39
CA ALA A 27 0.25 -9.10 8.29
C ALA A 27 -0.93 -9.91 7.71
N VAL A 28 -1.83 -9.25 7.00
CA VAL A 28 -3.11 -9.79 6.55
C VAL A 28 -3.09 -10.18 5.06
N PHE A 29 -2.33 -9.48 4.24
CA PHE A 29 -2.30 -9.65 2.79
C PHE A 29 -0.93 -10.11 2.27
N ASP A 30 -0.97 -10.92 1.22
CA ASP A 30 0.16 -11.16 0.33
C ASP A 30 0.02 -10.27 -0.90
N ILE A 31 1.09 -9.52 -1.18
CA ILE A 31 1.19 -8.57 -2.29
C ILE A 31 2.16 -9.15 -3.31
N GLU A 32 1.63 -9.52 -4.46
CA GLU A 32 2.36 -10.20 -5.53
C GLU A 32 2.20 -9.44 -6.84
N LYS A 33 3.09 -9.72 -7.80
CA LYS A 33 2.91 -9.23 -9.17
C LYS A 33 1.65 -9.83 -9.76
N SER A 34 0.98 -9.06 -10.62
CA SER A 34 -0.12 -9.58 -11.41
C SER A 34 0.40 -10.58 -12.46
N ILE A 35 -0.40 -11.58 -12.77
CA ILE A 35 -0.13 -12.54 -13.85
C ILE A 35 -0.87 -12.02 -15.09
N GLY A 36 -0.14 -11.81 -16.18
CA GLY A 36 -0.69 -11.32 -17.44
C GLY A 36 -1.54 -12.36 -18.17
N SER A 37 -2.18 -11.96 -19.27
CA SER A 37 -2.93 -12.88 -20.15
C SER A 37 -2.11 -14.07 -20.64
N ASP A 38 -0.79 -13.90 -20.70
CA ASP A 38 0.14 -14.85 -21.28
C ASP A 38 0.71 -15.82 -20.23
N GLY A 39 0.25 -15.72 -18.97
CA GLY A 39 0.68 -16.57 -17.86
C GLY A 39 1.97 -16.11 -17.16
N GLU A 40 2.61 -15.04 -17.65
CA GLU A 40 3.86 -14.50 -17.11
C GLU A 40 3.62 -13.38 -16.09
N GLU A 41 4.59 -13.20 -15.18
CA GLU A 41 4.56 -12.09 -14.21
C GLU A 41 4.70 -10.73 -14.91
N VAL A 42 3.73 -9.84 -14.71
CA VAL A 42 3.81 -8.46 -15.20
C VAL A 42 4.64 -7.65 -14.22
N VAL A 43 5.85 -7.26 -14.63
CA VAL A 43 6.68 -6.32 -13.87
C VAL A 43 6.11 -4.90 -14.05
N PRO A 44 5.72 -4.21 -12.97
CA PRO A 44 5.16 -2.86 -13.09
C PRO A 44 6.22 -1.89 -13.62
N VAL A 45 5.83 -1.09 -14.62
CA VAL A 45 6.68 -0.04 -15.18
C VAL A 45 6.79 1.09 -14.16
N ILE A 46 8.01 1.45 -13.78
CA ILE A 46 8.26 2.54 -12.83
C ILE A 46 8.00 3.87 -13.54
N GLY A 47 6.88 4.50 -13.23
CA GLY A 47 6.52 5.83 -13.70
C GLY A 47 5.83 6.62 -12.60
N PHE A 48 6.01 7.95 -12.63
CA PHE A 48 5.46 8.85 -11.61
C PHE A 48 4.76 10.04 -12.26
N SER A 49 3.67 10.49 -11.64
CA SER A 49 2.99 11.72 -12.00
C SER A 49 3.82 12.95 -11.61
N SER A 50 3.86 13.96 -12.47
CA SER A 50 4.40 15.29 -12.13
C SER A 50 3.31 16.18 -11.53
N GLY A 51 3.54 16.76 -10.35
CA GLY A 51 2.59 17.65 -9.69
C GLY A 51 3.10 18.18 -8.35
N ILE A 52 2.22 18.79 -7.55
CA ILE A 52 2.52 19.21 -6.17
C ILE A 52 2.91 18.00 -5.30
N THR A 53 2.30 16.84 -5.59
CA THR A 53 2.61 15.54 -5.01
C THR A 53 3.05 14.57 -6.11
N CYS A 54 3.89 13.60 -5.74
CA CYS A 54 4.39 12.56 -6.63
C CYS A 54 3.65 11.25 -6.33
N HIS A 55 2.91 10.73 -7.30
CA HIS A 55 2.20 9.46 -7.20
C HIS A 55 2.72 8.49 -8.26
N PRO A 56 2.79 7.19 -7.97
CA PRO A 56 3.05 6.19 -9.01
C PRO A 56 1.93 6.22 -10.05
N LEU A 57 2.26 5.96 -11.30
CA LEU A 57 1.26 5.70 -12.34
C LEU A 57 0.49 4.41 -12.01
N PRO A 58 -0.77 4.26 -12.49
CA PRO A 58 -1.53 3.03 -12.29
C PRO A 58 -0.75 1.81 -12.79
N PHE A 59 -0.72 0.75 -11.97
CA PHE A 59 -0.06 -0.51 -12.28
C PHE A 59 -0.90 -1.69 -11.78
N GLU A 60 -0.80 -2.82 -12.47
CA GLU A 60 -1.51 -4.05 -12.13
C GLU A 60 -0.83 -4.77 -10.97
N THR A 61 -1.60 -5.18 -9.97
CA THR A 61 -1.10 -5.85 -8.75
C THR A 61 -2.07 -6.93 -8.29
N SER A 62 -1.55 -7.99 -7.66
CA SER A 62 -2.34 -9.05 -7.05
C SER A 62 -2.24 -8.93 -5.53
N ILE A 63 -3.35 -8.60 -4.87
CA ILE A 63 -3.44 -8.52 -3.41
C ILE A 63 -4.43 -9.58 -2.94
N LYS A 64 -3.96 -10.53 -2.14
CA LYS A 64 -4.78 -11.64 -1.64
C LYS A 64 -4.66 -11.74 -0.12
N PRO A 65 -5.74 -12.10 0.60
CA PRO A 65 -5.62 -12.45 2.02
C PRO A 65 -4.65 -13.62 2.19
N ARG A 66 -3.72 -13.52 3.15
CA ARG A 66 -2.67 -14.52 3.38
C ARG A 66 -3.23 -15.86 3.84
N ASN A 67 -4.29 -15.85 4.65
CA ASN A 67 -4.91 -17.05 5.16
C ASN A 67 -6.43 -16.87 5.33
N GLU A 68 -7.12 -17.98 5.61
CA GLU A 68 -8.57 -17.98 5.79
C GLU A 68 -9.00 -17.11 6.98
N ALA A 69 -8.24 -17.11 8.07
CA ALA A 69 -8.53 -16.27 9.24
C ALA A 69 -8.45 -14.77 8.91
N ALA A 70 -7.48 -14.36 8.12
CA ALA A 70 -7.32 -12.99 7.60
C ALA A 70 -8.49 -12.62 6.70
N ARG A 71 -8.92 -13.54 5.84
CA ARG A 71 -10.11 -13.34 5.01
C ARG A 71 -11.37 -13.14 5.86
N GLN A 72 -11.61 -14.00 6.85
CA GLN A 72 -12.75 -13.89 7.76
C GLN A 72 -12.72 -12.59 8.58
N LEU A 73 -11.53 -12.14 9.00
CA LEU A 73 -11.36 -10.86 9.69
C LEU A 73 -11.81 -9.70 8.81
N ILE A 74 -11.33 -9.64 7.56
CA ILE A 74 -11.71 -8.59 6.61
C ILE A 74 -13.21 -8.62 6.32
N GLU A 75 -13.79 -9.80 6.08
CA GLU A 75 -15.22 -9.94 5.78
C GLU A 75 -16.10 -9.49 6.95
N ARG A 76 -15.67 -9.69 8.21
CA ARG A 76 -16.36 -9.19 9.39
C ARG A 76 -16.31 -7.66 9.47
N ASP A 77 -15.14 -7.06 9.29
CA ASP A 77 -14.98 -5.61 9.41
C ASP A 77 -15.72 -4.86 8.29
N VAL A 78 -15.73 -5.37 7.05
CA VAL A 78 -16.46 -4.74 5.92
C VAL A 78 -17.96 -4.69 6.17
N THR A 79 -18.52 -5.63 6.93
CA THR A 79 -19.96 -5.63 7.24
C THR A 79 -20.39 -4.56 8.25
N GLU A 80 -19.47 -3.97 9.01
CA GLU A 80 -19.80 -2.96 10.03
C GLU A 80 -19.80 -1.51 9.50
N ASP A 81 -19.18 -1.24 8.35
CA ASP A 81 -19.13 0.12 7.74
C ASP A 81 -20.27 0.39 6.75
N THR A 82 -21.22 -0.53 6.57
CA THR A 82 -22.47 -0.28 5.83
C THR A 82 -23.58 0.17 6.79
N TYR A 83 -23.46 1.38 7.34
CA TYR A 83 -24.57 2.08 8.01
C TYR A 83 -24.48 3.60 7.81
#